data_AF-A0A7R9W309-F1
#
_entry.id   AF-A0A7R9W309-F1
#
_cell.length_a   1.000
_cell.length_b   1.000
_cell.length_c   1.000
_cell.angle_alpha   90.00
_cell.angle_beta   90.00
_cell.angle_gamma   90.00
#
_symmetry.space_group_name_H-M   'P 1'
#
loop_
_entity.id
_entity.type
_entity.pdbx_description
1 polymer ?
#
loop_
_entity_poly.entity_id
_entity_poly.type
_entity_poly.pdbx_seq_one_letter_code
_entity_poly.pdbx_strand_id
1 'polypeptide(L)'
;QSLLGIPSSSANIEQTFQIHVNNRFIALTEKHAAECLLNALSHLANTHPASSSFVYFSKEEALHLDSMSLVHEGMMLALRLGGNTMSRNGHNTEFVLGDNPRRSYEASALSFARVVRCDYLLSKWDVEIVDSSGDRKDSSFVRGVDSSCLAGMEDTANRRCILAYSPAPKLTQDGGMTMANDTSVGHLILALRWCHQHGTARGGVDGDEDDSVPMALVQCLAERAVMMLGTEIGLHKEAKRAVGDDVVRSVNSELLELFDEFFVPSLIGEYPMSGSGIESLRNRSKR
;
A
#
# COMPACT_ATOMS: atom_id res chain seq x y z
N GLN A 1 -37.47 -58.40 29.31
CA GLN A 1 -37.96 -57.04 29.64
C GLN A 1 -36.84 -56.06 29.34
N SER A 2 -36.84 -55.59 28.12
CA SER A 2 -36.00 -54.52 27.57
C SER A 2 -36.71 -53.20 27.81
N LEU A 3 -36.09 -52.25 28.51
CA LEU A 3 -36.38 -50.81 28.44
C LEU A 3 -35.35 -50.04 29.28
N LEU A 4 -34.21 -49.73 28.66
CA LEU A 4 -33.33 -48.62 29.04
C LEU A 4 -32.74 -48.07 27.73
N GLY A 5 -33.61 -47.39 26.99
CA GLY A 5 -33.26 -46.65 25.78
C GLY A 5 -32.67 -45.28 26.15
N ILE A 6 -31.34 -45.24 26.22
CA ILE A 6 -30.42 -44.22 25.70
C ILE A 6 -30.91 -42.75 25.72
N PRO A 7 -30.32 -41.88 26.59
CA PRO A 7 -30.36 -40.43 26.42
C PRO A 7 -29.24 -39.98 25.47
N SER A 8 -29.45 -40.01 24.16
CA SER A 8 -28.46 -39.58 23.14
C SER A 8 -28.82 -38.29 22.41
N SER A 9 -29.97 -37.69 22.72
CA SER A 9 -30.45 -36.45 22.09
C SER A 9 -29.96 -35.19 22.82
N SER A 10 -29.96 -35.19 24.15
CA SER A 10 -29.56 -34.01 24.95
C SER A 10 -28.06 -33.71 24.90
N ALA A 11 -27.21 -34.73 24.88
CA ALA A 11 -25.75 -34.56 24.80
C ALA A 11 -25.32 -33.92 23.47
N ASN A 12 -25.98 -34.24 22.36
CA ASN A 12 -25.73 -33.63 21.05
C ASN A 12 -26.18 -32.16 20.99
N ILE A 13 -27.31 -31.83 21.64
CA ILE A 13 -27.80 -30.45 21.71
C ILE A 13 -26.86 -29.59 22.58
N GLU A 14 -26.42 -30.10 23.73
CA GLU A 14 -25.50 -29.41 24.61
C GLU A 14 -24.14 -29.16 23.94
N GLN A 15 -23.59 -30.17 23.24
CA GLN A 15 -22.36 -30.04 22.48
C GLN A 15 -22.49 -29.03 21.33
N THR A 16 -23.60 -29.07 20.59
CA THR A 16 -23.88 -28.12 19.50
C THR A 16 -24.02 -26.69 20.03
N PHE A 17 -24.75 -26.51 21.14
CA PHE A 17 -24.89 -25.22 21.82
C PHE A 17 -23.53 -24.68 22.31
N GLN A 18 -22.69 -25.52 22.92
CA GLN A 18 -21.35 -25.14 23.35
C GLN A 18 -20.48 -24.72 22.16
N ILE A 19 -20.56 -25.43 21.02
CA ILE A 19 -19.84 -25.06 19.78
C ILE A 19 -20.33 -23.69 19.27
N HIS A 20 -21.64 -23.46 19.19
CA HIS A 20 -22.18 -22.18 18.72
C HIS A 20 -21.84 -21.01 19.64
N VAL A 21 -21.96 -21.19 20.96
CA VAL A 21 -21.58 -20.15 21.94
C VAL A 21 -20.09 -19.84 21.87
N ASN A 22 -19.23 -20.86 21.76
CA ASN A 22 -17.80 -20.65 21.61
C ASN A 22 -17.46 -19.93 20.30
N ASN A 23 -18.07 -20.33 19.17
CA ASN A 23 -17.83 -19.71 17.87
C ASN A 23 -18.26 -18.25 17.86
N ARG A 24 -19.44 -17.94 18.41
CA ARG A 24 -19.94 -16.56 18.53
C ARG A 24 -19.06 -15.71 19.44
N PHE A 25 -18.65 -16.26 20.58
CA PHE A 25 -17.75 -15.56 21.48
C PHE A 25 -16.39 -15.27 20.82
N ILE A 26 -15.83 -16.24 20.09
CA ILE A 26 -14.58 -16.07 19.34
C ILE A 26 -14.76 -14.98 18.29
N ALA A 27 -15.79 -15.03 17.45
CA ALA A 27 -16.03 -14.03 16.41
C ALA A 27 -16.22 -12.62 16.98
N LEU A 28 -16.94 -12.48 18.11
CA LEU A 28 -17.07 -11.20 18.81
C LEU A 28 -15.72 -10.72 19.35
N THR A 29 -14.92 -11.60 19.93
CA THR A 29 -13.59 -11.28 20.45
C THR A 29 -12.66 -10.83 19.33
N GLU A 30 -12.65 -11.55 18.21
CA GLU A 30 -11.88 -11.22 17.00
C GLU A 30 -12.31 -9.87 16.42
N LYS A 31 -13.62 -9.60 16.33
CA LYS A 31 -14.14 -8.30 15.90
C LYS A 31 -13.59 -7.16 16.76
N HIS A 32 -13.69 -7.26 18.09
CA HIS A 32 -13.20 -6.20 18.98
C HIS A 32 -11.67 -6.06 18.89
N ALA A 33 -10.94 -7.17 18.79
CA ALA A 33 -9.49 -7.15 18.59
C ALA A 33 -9.11 -6.44 17.29
N ALA A 34 -9.83 -6.72 16.19
CA ALA A 34 -9.64 -6.08 14.90
C ALA A 34 -9.97 -4.58 14.94
N GLU A 35 -11.05 -4.16 15.63
CA GLU A 35 -11.39 -2.75 15.84
C GLU A 35 -10.28 -2.02 16.64
N CYS A 36 -9.79 -2.63 17.72
CA CYS A 36 -8.67 -2.09 18.50
C CYS A 36 -7.40 -1.94 17.64
N LEU A 37 -7.08 -2.97 16.85
CA LEU A 37 -5.91 -2.95 15.98
C LEU A 37 -6.03 -1.90 14.87
N LEU A 38 -7.20 -1.77 14.25
CA LEU A 38 -7.47 -0.74 13.25
C LEU A 38 -7.29 0.67 13.84
N ASN A 39 -7.81 0.90 15.04
CA ASN A 39 -7.66 2.19 15.74
C ASN A 39 -6.18 2.48 16.05
N ALA A 40 -5.43 1.49 16.54
CA ALA A 40 -4.00 1.61 16.81
C ALA A 40 -3.21 1.92 15.53
N LEU A 41 -3.43 1.18 14.44
CA LEU A 41 -2.77 1.43 13.15
C LEU A 41 -3.16 2.78 12.55
N SER A 42 -4.41 3.19 12.72
CA SER A 42 -4.90 4.50 12.29
C SER A 42 -4.15 5.62 13.01
N HIS A 43 -4.04 5.53 14.33
CA HIS A 43 -3.27 6.47 15.13
C HIS A 43 -1.80 6.49 14.70
N LEU A 44 -1.15 5.31 14.67
CA LEU A 44 0.25 5.20 14.29
C LEU A 44 0.53 5.83 12.94
N ALA A 45 -0.29 5.58 11.90
CA ALA A 45 -0.02 6.13 10.58
C ALA A 45 -0.32 7.63 10.49
N ASN A 46 -1.23 8.17 11.29
CA ASN A 46 -1.44 9.61 11.37
C ASN A 46 -0.28 10.32 12.08
N THR A 47 0.29 9.70 13.11
CA THR A 47 1.44 10.22 13.86
C THR A 47 2.80 9.78 13.30
N HIS A 48 2.80 9.04 12.20
CA HIS A 48 4.02 8.45 11.65
C HIS A 48 4.97 9.57 11.19
N PRO A 49 6.28 9.55 11.50
CA PRO A 49 7.20 10.61 11.10
C PRO A 49 7.25 10.87 9.58
N ALA A 50 7.03 9.84 8.77
CA ALA A 50 6.91 9.95 7.31
C ALA A 50 5.55 10.48 6.80
N SER A 51 4.51 10.65 7.64
CA SER A 51 3.21 11.18 7.18
C SER A 51 3.23 12.70 6.99
N SER A 52 4.15 13.40 7.65
CA SER A 52 4.27 14.87 7.64
C SER A 52 5.55 15.35 6.97
N SER A 53 6.20 14.49 6.18
CA SER A 53 7.51 14.76 5.59
C SER A 53 7.46 15.69 4.38
N PHE A 54 6.47 16.58 4.26
CA PHE A 54 6.38 17.48 3.12
C PHE A 54 6.23 18.92 3.57
N VAL A 55 7.21 19.75 3.21
CA VAL A 55 7.25 21.16 3.55
C VAL A 55 6.89 21.96 2.31
N TYR A 56 5.95 22.90 2.46
CA TYR A 56 5.56 23.82 1.39
C TYR A 56 6.20 25.18 1.62
N PHE A 57 6.55 25.83 0.53
CA PHE A 57 7.14 27.15 0.50
C PHE A 57 6.22 28.09 -0.27
N SER A 58 6.17 29.36 0.07
CA SER A 58 5.70 30.41 -0.84
C SER A 58 6.67 30.60 -2.02
N LYS A 59 6.27 31.38 -3.02
CA LYS A 59 7.17 31.69 -4.15
C LYS A 59 8.37 32.50 -3.67
N GLU A 60 8.13 33.42 -2.75
CA GLU A 60 9.14 34.29 -2.15
C GLU A 60 10.12 33.48 -1.30
N GLU A 61 9.63 32.54 -0.46
CA GLU A 61 10.50 31.66 0.33
C GLU A 61 11.39 30.78 -0.54
N ALA A 62 10.83 30.18 -1.60
CA ALA A 62 11.58 29.33 -2.51
C ALA A 62 12.75 30.05 -3.20
N LEU A 63 12.59 31.34 -3.51
CA LEU A 63 13.65 32.17 -4.13
C LEU A 63 14.83 32.45 -3.20
N HIS A 64 14.61 32.44 -1.88
CA HIS A 64 15.66 32.65 -0.88
C HIS A 64 16.28 31.33 -0.39
N LEU A 65 15.71 30.20 -0.79
CA LEU A 65 16.19 28.88 -0.41
C LEU A 65 17.33 28.44 -1.35
N ASP A 66 18.45 28.00 -0.79
CA ASP A 66 19.49 27.29 -1.56
C ASP A 66 19.02 25.86 -1.88
N SER A 67 18.01 25.78 -2.75
CA SER A 67 17.33 24.55 -3.10
C SER A 67 18.25 23.53 -3.77
N MET A 68 19.30 23.97 -4.47
CA MET A 68 20.27 23.07 -5.10
C MET A 68 21.10 22.28 -4.08
N SER A 69 21.34 22.84 -2.89
CA SER A 69 22.04 22.14 -1.80
C SER A 69 21.15 21.14 -1.06
N LEU A 70 19.84 21.39 -1.03
CA LEU A 70 18.87 20.61 -0.25
C LEU A 70 18.23 19.48 -1.07
N VAL A 71 18.04 19.71 -2.37
CA VAL A 71 17.35 18.76 -3.24
C VAL A 71 18.34 17.71 -3.76
N HIS A 72 17.96 16.45 -3.59
CA HIS A 72 18.75 15.30 -4.02
C HIS A 72 17.98 14.41 -4.99
N GLU A 73 18.71 13.63 -5.78
CA GLU A 73 18.12 12.62 -6.66
C GLU A 73 17.26 11.64 -5.84
N GLY A 74 16.08 11.33 -6.36
CA GLY A 74 15.06 10.51 -5.71
C GLY A 74 14.05 11.27 -4.85
N MET A 75 14.34 12.51 -4.45
CA MET A 75 13.46 13.33 -3.61
C MET A 75 12.16 13.70 -4.33
N MET A 76 11.05 13.72 -3.59
CA MET A 76 9.77 14.23 -4.09
C MET A 76 9.69 15.75 -3.92
N LEU A 77 9.31 16.44 -5.00
CA LEU A 77 9.06 17.87 -5.04
C LEU A 77 7.61 18.15 -5.42
N ALA A 78 7.11 19.29 -4.96
CA ALA A 78 5.87 19.89 -5.43
C ALA A 78 6.29 21.10 -6.24
N LEU A 79 5.77 21.20 -7.46
CA LEU A 79 6.21 22.17 -8.45
C LEU A 79 5.03 23.03 -8.92
N ARG A 80 5.30 24.33 -9.10
CA ARG A 80 4.42 25.29 -9.77
C ARG A 80 4.75 25.29 -11.25
N LEU A 81 4.27 24.29 -11.96
CA LEU A 81 4.36 24.28 -13.41
C LEU A 81 3.27 25.22 -13.93
N GLY A 82 3.66 26.40 -14.44
CA GLY A 82 2.71 27.34 -15.03
C GLY A 82 1.89 26.66 -16.14
N GLY A 83 0.56 26.80 -16.11
CA GLY A 83 -0.41 26.02 -16.90
C GLY A 83 -0.36 26.12 -18.43
N ASN A 84 0.75 26.58 -19.03
CA ASN A 84 0.92 26.70 -20.47
C ASN A 84 1.80 25.61 -21.11
N THR A 85 2.32 24.64 -20.36
CA THR A 85 3.37 23.72 -20.86
C THR A 85 2.90 22.32 -21.27
N MET A 86 1.64 21.94 -21.08
CA MET A 86 1.10 20.67 -21.60
C MET A 86 0.66 20.82 -23.07
N SER A 87 1.56 21.27 -23.95
CA SER A 87 1.38 21.11 -25.40
C SER A 87 1.76 19.68 -25.77
N ARG A 88 0.73 18.88 -26.05
CA ARG A 88 0.71 17.43 -26.27
C ARG A 88 1.37 16.98 -27.58
N ASN A 89 2.57 17.48 -27.89
CA ASN A 89 3.36 17.02 -29.03
C ASN A 89 4.79 16.67 -28.55
N GLY A 90 5.04 15.37 -28.41
CA GLY A 90 6.23 14.78 -27.79
C GLY A 90 7.56 14.96 -28.54
N HIS A 91 8.04 16.20 -28.65
CA HIS A 91 9.41 16.50 -29.05
C HIS A 91 9.99 17.55 -28.10
N ASN A 92 11.00 17.14 -27.31
CA ASN A 92 11.93 17.98 -26.53
C ASN A 92 11.53 19.46 -26.41
N THR A 93 10.50 19.76 -25.62
CA THR A 93 10.10 21.13 -25.39
C THR A 93 11.02 21.74 -24.35
N GLU A 94 12.03 22.45 -24.84
CA GLU A 94 12.82 23.39 -24.06
C GLU A 94 11.88 24.38 -23.37
N PHE A 95 11.96 24.44 -22.04
CA PHE A 95 11.07 25.22 -21.19
C PHE A 95 11.33 26.72 -21.42
N VAL A 96 10.52 27.36 -22.27
CA VAL A 96 10.57 28.81 -22.47
C VAL A 96 9.70 29.47 -21.39
N LEU A 97 10.36 30.12 -20.42
CA LEU A 97 9.74 30.99 -19.44
C LEU A 97 9.08 32.18 -20.16
N GLY A 98 7.77 32.11 -20.36
CA GLY A 98 6.98 33.22 -20.88
C GLY A 98 6.67 34.23 -19.78
N ASP A 99 7.39 35.35 -19.76
CA ASP A 99 7.14 36.52 -18.91
C ASP A 99 5.83 37.23 -19.28
N ASN A 100 4.68 36.70 -18.85
CA ASN A 100 3.38 37.37 -19.04
C ASN A 100 2.69 37.62 -17.68
N PRO A 101 2.92 38.78 -17.04
CA PRO A 101 2.50 39.07 -15.66
C PRO A 101 1.02 39.47 -15.48
N ARG A 102 0.11 39.05 -16.38
CA ARG A 102 -1.28 39.59 -16.40
C ARG A 102 -2.41 38.57 -16.50
N ARG A 103 -2.17 37.27 -16.35
CA ARG A 103 -3.25 36.27 -16.31
C ARG A 103 -3.54 35.80 -14.88
N SER A 104 -4.82 35.57 -14.65
CA SER A 104 -5.53 35.35 -13.40
C SER A 104 -4.82 34.48 -12.37
N TYR A 105 -5.12 34.74 -11.09
CA TYR A 105 -4.91 33.87 -9.93
C TYR A 105 -5.68 32.54 -10.06
N GLU A 106 -5.57 31.84 -11.18
CA GLU A 106 -5.86 30.41 -11.19
C GLU A 106 -4.80 29.78 -10.28
N ALA A 107 -5.26 29.19 -9.18
CA ALA A 107 -4.42 28.43 -8.27
C ALA A 107 -3.59 27.47 -9.12
N SER A 108 -2.29 27.77 -9.29
CA SER A 108 -1.42 26.95 -10.13
C SER A 108 -1.47 25.55 -9.54
N ALA A 109 -2.06 24.63 -10.28
CA ALA A 109 -2.18 23.25 -9.84
C ALA A 109 -0.77 22.75 -9.51
N LEU A 110 -0.60 22.26 -8.28
CA LEU A 110 0.67 21.71 -7.86
C LEU A 110 0.87 20.37 -8.57
N SER A 111 2.02 20.22 -9.22
CA SER A 111 2.45 18.94 -9.78
C SER A 111 3.47 18.33 -8.83
N PHE A 112 3.27 17.06 -8.47
CA PHE A 112 4.27 16.32 -7.69
C PHE A 112 5.22 15.62 -8.66
N ALA A 113 6.51 15.73 -8.42
CA ALA A 113 7.52 15.14 -9.29
C ALA A 113 8.68 14.57 -8.47
N ARG A 114 9.25 13.48 -8.96
CA ARG A 114 10.45 12.86 -8.40
C ARG A 114 11.67 13.41 -9.11
N VAL A 115 12.69 13.83 -8.37
CA VAL A 115 13.96 14.26 -8.95
C VAL A 115 14.68 13.04 -9.50
N VAL A 116 15.01 13.07 -10.79
CA VAL A 116 15.77 12.01 -11.45
C VAL A 116 17.25 12.38 -11.50
N ARG A 117 17.55 13.66 -11.76
CA ARG A 117 18.92 14.15 -11.86
C ARG A 117 19.02 15.62 -11.44
N CYS A 118 20.10 15.97 -10.75
CA CYS A 118 20.45 17.36 -10.43
C CYS A 118 21.57 17.87 -11.36
N ASP A 119 21.34 18.98 -12.06
CA ASP A 119 22.38 19.69 -12.81
C ASP A 119 22.86 20.91 -12.01
N TYR A 120 23.95 20.73 -11.28
CA TYR A 120 24.55 21.78 -10.44
C TYR A 120 25.19 22.91 -11.24
N LEU A 121 25.58 22.66 -12.50
CA LEU A 121 26.17 23.71 -13.34
C LEU A 121 25.09 24.69 -13.82
N LEU A 122 23.93 24.15 -14.18
CA LEU A 122 22.79 24.95 -14.64
C LEU A 122 21.82 25.34 -13.53
N SER A 123 22.03 24.86 -12.30
CA SER A 123 21.12 25.03 -11.16
C SER A 123 19.68 24.60 -11.49
N LYS A 124 19.56 23.43 -12.12
CA LYS A 124 18.28 22.89 -12.62
C LYS A 124 18.11 21.42 -12.28
N TRP A 125 16.87 20.96 -12.26
CA TRP A 125 16.52 19.56 -12.01
C TRP A 125 15.84 18.92 -13.23
N ASP A 126 16.18 17.67 -13.48
CA ASP A 126 15.35 16.81 -14.32
C ASP A 126 14.44 15.99 -13.42
N VAL A 127 13.14 16.02 -13.69
CA VAL A 127 12.11 15.44 -12.82
C VAL A 127 11.14 14.57 -13.61
N GLU A 128 10.60 13.57 -12.93
CA GLU A 128 9.53 12.69 -13.40
C GLU A 128 8.24 13.05 -12.68
N ILE A 129 7.21 13.51 -13.39
CA ILE A 129 5.92 13.86 -12.78
C ILE A 129 5.20 12.59 -12.36
N VAL A 130 4.73 12.57 -11.11
CA VAL A 130 3.96 11.48 -10.52
C VAL A 130 2.48 11.83 -10.64
N ASP A 131 1.83 11.31 -11.68
CA ASP A 131 0.39 11.47 -11.85
C ASP A 131 -0.38 10.63 -10.83
N SER A 132 -1.26 11.29 -10.07
CA SER A 132 -2.13 10.64 -9.07
C SER A 132 -3.30 9.88 -9.71
N SER A 133 -3.51 9.99 -11.02
CA SER A 133 -4.69 9.48 -11.72
C SER A 133 -4.69 7.97 -11.93
N GLY A 134 -3.63 7.24 -11.56
CA GLY A 134 -3.56 5.78 -11.65
C GLY A 134 -3.55 5.22 -13.09
N ASP A 135 -3.77 6.05 -14.10
CA ASP A 135 -3.68 5.67 -15.50
C ASP A 135 -2.20 5.65 -15.88
N ARG A 136 -1.58 4.48 -15.77
CA ARG A 136 -0.13 4.19 -15.92
C ARG A 136 0.45 4.45 -17.32
N LYS A 137 -0.13 5.34 -18.11
CA LYS A 137 0.34 5.64 -19.46
C LYS A 137 1.00 7.01 -19.49
N ASP A 138 2.33 6.94 -19.53
CA ASP A 138 3.28 8.03 -19.76
C ASP A 138 3.63 8.87 -18.52
N SER A 139 4.59 8.37 -17.72
CA SER A 139 5.35 9.21 -16.79
C SER A 139 5.96 10.38 -17.57
N SER A 140 5.43 11.60 -17.34
CA SER A 140 5.92 12.77 -18.05
C SER A 140 7.24 13.23 -17.46
N PHE A 141 8.30 13.13 -18.26
CA PHE A 141 9.65 13.55 -17.89
C PHE A 141 9.85 15.02 -18.28
N VAL A 142 10.24 15.85 -17.33
CA VAL A 142 10.48 17.29 -17.54
C VAL A 142 11.94 17.58 -17.24
N ARG A 143 12.64 18.14 -18.23
CA ARG A 143 14.05 18.52 -18.12
C ARG A 143 14.21 19.97 -17.73
N GLY A 144 15.27 20.26 -16.97
CA GLY A 144 15.72 21.62 -16.73
C GLY A 144 14.75 22.49 -15.92
N VAL A 145 14.06 21.91 -14.94
CA VAL A 145 13.18 22.62 -14.00
C VAL A 145 13.99 23.56 -13.14
N ASP A 146 13.55 24.82 -13.09
CA ASP A 146 14.18 25.87 -12.31
C ASP A 146 13.76 25.81 -10.84
N SER A 147 14.67 26.17 -9.93
CA SER A 147 14.39 26.30 -8.49
C SER A 147 13.19 27.19 -8.15
N SER A 148 12.92 28.22 -8.95
CA SER A 148 11.77 29.13 -8.78
C SER A 148 10.41 28.43 -8.96
N CYS A 149 10.38 27.25 -9.60
CA CYS A 149 9.19 26.42 -9.69
C CYS A 149 8.91 25.64 -8.40
N LEU A 150 9.83 25.60 -7.43
CA LEU A 150 9.68 24.84 -6.20
C LEU A 150 8.53 25.38 -5.34
N ALA A 151 7.53 24.53 -5.09
CA ALA A 151 6.40 24.80 -4.21
C ALA A 151 6.49 24.08 -2.87
N GLY A 152 7.25 22.99 -2.83
CA GLY A 152 7.49 22.21 -1.63
C GLY A 152 8.45 21.07 -1.93
N MET A 153 9.02 20.51 -0.87
CA MET A 153 9.91 19.36 -0.96
C MET A 153 9.66 18.41 0.18
N GLU A 154 10.05 17.16 -0.05
CA GLU A 154 10.05 16.14 0.97
C GLU A 154 11.18 16.39 2.00
N ASP A 155 10.82 16.58 3.27
CA ASP A 155 11.75 16.57 4.40
C ASP A 155 12.04 15.12 4.83
N THR A 156 13.16 14.60 4.35
CA THR A 156 13.62 13.26 4.71
C THR A 156 14.38 13.22 6.04
N ALA A 157 14.74 14.37 6.64
CA ALA A 157 15.57 14.41 7.83
C ALA A 157 14.89 13.79 9.06
N ASN A 158 13.55 13.87 9.11
CA ASN A 158 12.74 13.32 10.19
C ASN A 158 12.17 11.92 9.89
N ARG A 159 12.40 11.39 8.69
CA ARG A 159 11.91 10.07 8.30
C ARG A 159 12.68 8.99 9.07
N ARG A 160 11.99 8.34 10.00
CA ARG A 160 12.51 7.24 10.81
C ARG A 160 11.48 6.14 10.92
N CYS A 161 11.95 4.91 10.93
CA CYS A 161 11.14 3.75 11.26
C CYS A 161 10.65 3.85 12.71
N ILE A 162 9.38 3.53 12.94
CA ILE A 162 8.83 3.35 14.28
C ILE A 162 8.71 1.87 14.64
N LEU A 163 8.73 0.98 13.65
CA LEU A 163 8.68 -0.47 13.86
C LEU A 163 10.06 -1.09 13.73
N ALA A 164 10.32 -2.11 14.55
CA ALA A 164 11.49 -2.97 14.36
C ALA A 164 11.36 -3.79 13.07
N TYR A 165 12.49 -4.00 12.39
CA TYR A 165 12.55 -4.90 11.25
C TYR A 165 12.79 -6.33 11.75
N SER A 166 11.71 -7.06 12.03
CA SER A 166 11.75 -8.45 12.49
C SER A 166 10.62 -9.26 11.83
N PRO A 167 10.78 -10.59 11.67
CA PRO A 167 9.73 -11.46 11.13
C PRO A 167 8.52 -11.52 12.06
N ALA A 168 7.43 -12.07 11.55
CA ALA A 168 6.22 -12.30 12.29
C ALA A 168 6.48 -13.23 13.50
N PRO A 169 5.87 -12.96 14.66
CA PRO A 169 6.01 -13.83 15.81
C PRO A 169 5.41 -15.20 15.49
N LYS A 170 6.15 -16.28 15.80
CA LYS A 170 5.66 -17.64 15.66
C LYS A 170 4.68 -17.93 16.81
N LEU A 171 3.46 -18.34 16.47
CA LEU A 171 2.41 -18.72 17.43
C LEU A 171 2.65 -20.11 18.04
N THR A 172 3.88 -20.46 18.39
CA THR A 172 4.19 -21.78 18.96
C THR A 172 3.68 -21.88 20.41
N GLN A 173 3.04 -23.00 20.73
CA GLN A 173 2.39 -23.31 22.02
C GLN A 173 3.34 -23.37 23.23
N ASP A 174 4.65 -23.32 23.03
CA ASP A 174 5.63 -23.42 24.12
C ASP A 174 5.92 -22.05 24.75
N GLY A 175 5.04 -21.68 25.68
CA GLY A 175 5.42 -21.18 27.02
C GLY A 175 6.22 -19.89 27.16
N GLY A 176 6.46 -19.15 26.08
CA GLY A 176 7.20 -17.91 26.13
C GLY A 176 6.83 -17.04 24.96
N MET A 177 5.64 -16.41 25.02
CA MET A 177 5.49 -15.10 24.42
C MET A 177 6.44 -14.19 25.21
N THR A 178 7.75 -14.29 24.94
CA THR A 178 8.70 -13.25 25.30
C THR A 178 8.05 -12.03 24.70
N MET A 179 7.51 -11.18 25.57
CA MET A 179 7.04 -9.85 25.23
C MET A 179 8.27 -9.15 24.65
N ALA A 180 8.55 -9.42 23.37
CA ALA A 180 9.44 -8.62 22.60
C ALA A 180 8.75 -7.27 22.63
N ASN A 181 9.23 -6.40 23.51
CA ASN A 181 8.58 -5.14 23.86
C ASN A 181 8.49 -4.20 22.65
N ASP A 182 9.02 -4.62 21.51
CA ASP A 182 9.12 -3.83 20.29
C ASP A 182 8.15 -4.37 19.25
N THR A 183 7.14 -3.55 18.94
CA THR A 183 6.29 -3.73 17.77
C THR A 183 7.15 -3.73 16.51
N SER A 184 6.86 -4.65 15.58
CA SER A 184 7.68 -4.89 14.40
C SER A 184 6.85 -5.00 13.12
N VAL A 185 7.53 -4.92 11.97
CA VAL A 185 6.92 -5.18 10.65
C VAL A 185 6.27 -6.57 10.59
N GLY A 186 6.79 -7.55 11.33
CA GLY A 186 6.18 -8.87 11.47
C GLY A 186 4.78 -8.88 12.08
N HIS A 187 4.45 -7.91 12.94
CA HIS A 187 3.09 -7.78 13.48
C HIS A 187 2.10 -7.27 12.43
N LEU A 188 2.56 -6.43 11.48
CA LEU A 188 1.75 -6.03 10.33
C LEU A 188 1.53 -7.20 9.36
N ILE A 189 2.57 -8.02 9.14
CA ILE A 189 2.45 -9.26 8.34
C ILE A 189 1.43 -10.21 8.98
N LEU A 190 1.47 -10.37 10.31
CA LEU A 190 0.49 -11.20 11.03
C LEU A 190 -0.94 -10.66 10.88
N ALA A 191 -1.13 -9.35 11.00
CA ALA A 191 -2.43 -8.70 10.78
C ALA A 191 -2.95 -8.95 9.36
N LEU A 192 -2.07 -8.85 8.35
CA LEU A 192 -2.42 -9.11 6.96
C LEU A 192 -2.75 -10.58 6.69
N ARG A 193 -2.03 -11.53 7.30
CA ARG A 193 -2.36 -12.96 7.25
C ARG A 193 -3.75 -13.23 7.83
N TRP A 194 -4.07 -12.62 8.97
CA TRP A 194 -5.41 -12.70 9.56
C TRP A 194 -6.47 -12.12 8.61
N CYS A 195 -6.24 -10.95 8.02
CA CYS A 195 -7.17 -10.38 7.05
C CYS A 195 -7.38 -11.29 5.83
N HIS A 196 -6.31 -11.91 5.33
CA HIS A 196 -6.35 -12.84 4.21
C HIS A 196 -7.20 -14.09 4.54
N GLN A 197 -7.00 -14.69 5.73
CA GLN A 197 -7.79 -15.84 6.18
C GLN A 197 -9.29 -15.54 6.24
N HIS A 198 -9.67 -14.36 6.76
CA HIS A 198 -11.07 -13.93 6.80
C HIS A 198 -11.64 -13.56 5.42
N GLY A 199 -10.79 -13.06 4.51
CA GLY A 199 -11.18 -12.76 3.14
C GLY A 199 -11.49 -14.00 2.30
N THR A 200 -10.76 -15.11 2.51
CA THR A 200 -10.92 -16.36 1.75
C THR A 200 -12.01 -17.26 2.32
N ALA A 201 -12.20 -17.29 3.65
CA ALA A 201 -13.16 -18.19 4.31
C ALA A 201 -14.63 -17.94 3.96
N ARG A 202 -14.99 -16.74 3.48
CA ARG A 202 -16.38 -16.33 3.27
C ARG A 202 -16.95 -16.65 1.88
N GLY A 203 -16.14 -17.16 0.95
CA GLY A 203 -16.57 -17.50 -0.41
C GLY A 203 -17.45 -18.75 -0.55
N GLY A 204 -17.83 -19.42 0.55
CA GLY A 204 -18.38 -20.79 0.49
C GLY A 204 -19.78 -21.04 1.07
N VAL A 205 -20.38 -20.16 1.88
CA VAL A 205 -21.62 -20.51 2.61
C VAL A 205 -22.52 -19.30 2.83
N ASP A 206 -23.73 -19.33 2.25
CA ASP A 206 -24.85 -18.37 2.42
C ASP A 206 -25.53 -18.44 3.82
N GLY A 207 -24.76 -18.64 4.89
CA GLY A 207 -25.30 -18.93 6.24
C GLY A 207 -25.00 -17.82 7.25
N ASP A 208 -26.05 -17.16 7.73
CA ASP A 208 -26.12 -16.23 8.87
C ASP A 208 -25.02 -15.15 8.98
N GLU A 209 -25.33 -13.94 8.50
CA GLU A 209 -24.44 -12.78 8.56
C GLU A 209 -24.09 -12.28 9.97
N ASP A 210 -24.86 -12.67 11.01
CA ASP A 210 -24.85 -12.00 12.31
C ASP A 210 -23.66 -12.38 13.22
N ASP A 211 -22.99 -13.52 12.97
CA ASP A 211 -21.93 -14.04 13.84
C ASP A 211 -20.51 -13.96 13.22
N SER A 212 -20.31 -13.15 12.16
CA SER A 212 -19.02 -13.01 11.47
C SER A 212 -18.39 -11.63 11.62
N VAL A 213 -17.06 -11.54 11.51
CA VAL A 213 -16.37 -10.24 11.47
C VAL A 213 -16.77 -9.48 10.20
N PRO A 214 -17.15 -8.19 10.30
CA PRO A 214 -17.58 -7.41 9.14
C PRO A 214 -16.46 -7.31 8.08
N MET A 215 -16.79 -7.61 6.81
CA MET A 215 -15.78 -7.57 5.74
C MET A 215 -15.20 -6.17 5.53
N ALA A 216 -16.00 -5.12 5.73
CA ALA A 216 -15.52 -3.74 5.68
C ALA A 216 -14.41 -3.48 6.72
N LEU A 217 -14.53 -4.05 7.92
CA LEU A 217 -13.50 -3.93 8.97
C LEU A 217 -12.21 -4.64 8.54
N VAL A 218 -12.33 -5.87 8.02
CA VAL A 218 -11.20 -6.66 7.52
C VAL A 218 -10.48 -5.92 6.38
N GLN A 219 -11.24 -5.35 5.44
CA GLN A 219 -10.70 -4.56 4.33
C GLN A 219 -9.97 -3.31 4.82
N CYS A 220 -10.61 -2.49 5.68
CA CYS A 220 -9.97 -1.29 6.22
C CYS A 220 -8.70 -1.62 7.01
N LEU A 221 -8.71 -2.72 7.77
CA LEU A 221 -7.53 -3.19 8.49
C LEU A 221 -6.41 -3.60 7.53
N ALA A 222 -6.73 -4.36 6.47
CA ALA A 222 -5.76 -4.77 5.46
C ALA A 222 -5.14 -3.56 4.74
N GLU A 223 -5.96 -2.60 4.30
CA GLU A 223 -5.52 -1.37 3.65
C GLU A 223 -4.57 -0.57 4.56
N ARG A 224 -4.92 -0.44 5.84
CA ARG A 224 -4.09 0.32 6.78
C ARG A 224 -2.79 -0.41 7.10
N ALA A 225 -2.83 -1.73 7.28
CA ALA A 225 -1.67 -2.55 7.56
C ALA A 225 -0.70 -2.58 6.38
N VAL A 226 -1.19 -2.74 5.14
CA VAL A 226 -0.32 -2.77 3.94
C VAL A 226 0.32 -1.41 3.68
N MET A 227 -0.41 -0.31 3.88
CA MET A 227 0.12 1.04 3.75
C MET A 227 1.28 1.25 4.74
N MET A 228 1.05 0.92 6.02
CA MET A 228 2.07 1.03 7.06
C MET A 228 3.28 0.13 6.77
N LEU A 229 3.05 -1.10 6.35
CA LEU A 229 4.09 -2.07 6.02
C LEU A 229 4.98 -1.56 4.89
N GLY A 230 4.37 -1.02 3.82
CA GLY A 230 5.10 -0.43 2.70
C GLY A 230 5.95 0.77 3.12
N THR A 231 5.39 1.66 3.97
CA THR A 231 6.13 2.79 4.54
C THR A 231 7.34 2.33 5.35
N GLU A 232 7.16 1.39 6.28
CA GLU A 232 8.23 0.89 7.16
C GLU A 232 9.33 0.15 6.39
N ILE A 233 8.98 -0.74 5.46
CA ILE A 233 9.96 -1.44 4.62
C ILE A 233 10.78 -0.44 3.80
N GLY A 234 10.12 0.58 3.22
CA GLY A 234 10.80 1.64 2.48
C GLY A 234 11.81 2.38 3.36
N LEU A 235 11.41 2.76 4.57
CA LEU A 235 12.28 3.48 5.51
C LEU A 235 13.45 2.62 6.01
N HIS A 236 13.24 1.33 6.26
CA HIS A 236 14.35 0.43 6.63
C HIS A 236 15.38 0.29 5.50
N LYS A 237 14.93 0.27 4.25
CA LYS A 237 15.80 0.27 3.07
C LYS A 237 16.60 1.58 2.96
N GLU A 238 15.96 2.73 3.21
CA GLU A 238 16.60 4.05 3.19
C GLU A 238 17.61 4.22 4.32
N ALA A 239 17.28 3.76 5.54
CA ALA A 239 18.09 3.95 6.73
C ALA A 239 19.43 3.19 6.72
N LYS A 240 19.64 2.25 5.77
CA LYS A 240 20.84 1.40 5.65
C LYS A 240 21.30 0.80 7.00
N ARG A 241 20.36 0.56 7.91
CA ARG A 241 20.69 -0.02 9.21
C ARG A 241 21.14 -1.46 9.00
N ALA A 242 22.19 -1.86 9.71
CA ALA A 242 22.66 -3.23 9.69
C ALA A 242 21.61 -4.14 10.35
N VAL A 243 20.71 -4.67 9.54
CA VAL A 243 19.84 -5.78 9.89
C VAL A 243 20.55 -7.05 9.44
N GLY A 244 20.58 -8.09 10.29
CA GLY A 244 21.20 -9.35 9.91
C GLY A 244 20.55 -9.96 8.67
N ASP A 245 21.35 -10.46 7.73
CA ASP A 245 20.88 -11.03 6.46
C ASP A 245 19.82 -12.11 6.65
N ASP A 246 19.91 -12.89 7.74
CA ASP A 246 18.93 -13.93 8.07
C ASP A 246 17.56 -13.36 8.42
N VAL A 247 17.51 -12.22 9.11
CA VAL A 247 16.27 -11.52 9.46
C VAL A 247 15.63 -10.95 8.19
N VAL A 248 16.43 -10.33 7.32
CA VAL A 248 15.97 -9.82 6.02
C VAL A 248 15.42 -10.95 5.16
N ARG A 249 16.13 -12.08 5.08
CA ARG A 249 15.67 -13.26 4.33
C ARG A 249 14.36 -13.81 4.90
N SER A 250 14.23 -13.86 6.22
CA SER A 250 13.00 -14.32 6.89
C SER A 250 11.82 -13.42 6.57
N VAL A 251 11.95 -12.10 6.77
CA VAL A 251 10.86 -11.13 6.47
C VAL A 251 10.49 -11.21 4.99
N ASN A 252 11.47 -11.25 4.08
CA ASN A 252 11.20 -11.36 2.65
C ASN A 252 10.48 -12.66 2.29
N SER A 253 10.81 -13.79 2.92
CA SER A 253 10.08 -15.05 2.68
C SER A 253 8.63 -14.98 3.13
N GLU A 254 8.33 -14.31 4.24
CA GLU A 254 6.95 -14.12 4.72
C GLU A 254 6.16 -13.15 3.85
N LEU A 255 6.81 -12.10 3.34
CA LEU A 255 6.20 -11.18 2.37
C LEU A 255 5.90 -11.90 1.06
N LEU A 256 6.83 -12.73 0.57
CA LEU A 256 6.58 -13.56 -0.60
C LEU A 256 5.40 -14.47 -0.35
N GLU A 257 5.38 -15.25 0.72
CA GLU A 257 4.22 -16.11 1.05
C GLU A 257 2.89 -15.34 1.08
N LEU A 258 2.87 -14.15 1.71
CA LEU A 258 1.66 -13.32 1.84
C LEU A 258 1.15 -12.79 0.48
N PHE A 259 2.05 -12.50 -0.48
CA PHE A 259 1.70 -11.84 -1.75
C PHE A 259 1.80 -12.76 -2.99
N ASP A 260 2.46 -13.91 -2.90
CA ASP A 260 2.66 -14.86 -4.00
C ASP A 260 1.36 -15.63 -4.30
N GLU A 261 0.49 -15.83 -3.31
CA GLU A 261 -0.85 -16.40 -3.51
C GLU A 261 -1.78 -15.52 -4.38
N PHE A 262 -1.43 -14.26 -4.64
CA PHE A 262 -2.15 -13.40 -5.58
C PHE A 262 -1.72 -13.60 -7.04
N PHE A 263 -0.70 -14.43 -7.30
CA PHE A 263 -0.29 -14.84 -8.65
C PHE A 263 -0.97 -16.14 -9.10
N VAL A 264 -2.17 -16.45 -8.58
CA VAL A 264 -3.06 -17.42 -9.20
C VAL A 264 -3.87 -16.72 -10.30
N PRO A 265 -3.69 -17.07 -11.59
CA PRO A 265 -4.48 -16.52 -12.69
C PRO A 265 -5.91 -17.09 -12.66
N SER A 266 -6.71 -16.72 -11.66
CA SER A 266 -8.14 -17.06 -11.57
C SER A 266 -9.05 -15.87 -11.89
N LEU A 267 -8.48 -14.72 -12.25
CA LEU A 267 -9.18 -13.60 -12.92
C LEU A 267 -9.06 -13.63 -14.45
N ILE A 268 -8.60 -14.74 -15.04
CA ILE A 268 -9.02 -15.09 -16.41
C ILE A 268 -10.34 -15.84 -16.23
N GLY A 269 -11.41 -15.07 -16.06
CA GLY A 269 -12.74 -15.58 -16.30
C GLY A 269 -12.77 -16.09 -17.74
N GLU A 270 -12.71 -17.41 -17.90
CA GLU A 270 -13.25 -18.07 -19.07
C GLU A 270 -14.73 -17.70 -19.14
N TYR A 271 -15.03 -16.60 -19.83
CA TYR A 271 -16.35 -16.42 -20.39
C TYR A 271 -16.59 -17.62 -21.29
N PRO A 272 -17.62 -18.46 -21.04
CA PRO A 272 -18.09 -19.37 -22.06
C PRO A 272 -18.66 -18.47 -23.16
N MET A 273 -17.87 -18.21 -24.19
CA MET A 273 -18.36 -17.71 -25.46
C MET A 273 -19.24 -18.81 -26.05
N SER A 274 -20.51 -18.82 -25.62
CA SER A 274 -21.62 -19.43 -26.33
C SER A 274 -21.55 -18.96 -27.78
N GLY A 275 -21.35 -19.93 -28.68
CA GLY A 275 -20.83 -19.69 -30.01
C GLY A 275 -21.77 -18.96 -30.97
N SER A 276 -21.17 -18.46 -32.05
CA SER A 276 -21.68 -18.63 -33.41
C SER A 276 -20.61 -18.19 -34.40
N GLY A 277 -20.34 -19.02 -35.41
CA GLY A 277 -19.78 -18.58 -36.69
C GLY A 277 -18.27 -18.52 -36.78
N ILE A 278 -17.68 -19.58 -37.34
CA ILE A 278 -17.17 -19.60 -38.73
C ILE A 278 -16.44 -20.94 -38.90
N GLU A 279 -17.20 -21.93 -39.35
CA GLU A 279 -16.65 -22.92 -40.27
C GLU A 279 -16.35 -22.18 -41.58
N SER A 280 -15.10 -22.18 -42.03
CA SER A 280 -14.72 -22.38 -43.44
C SER A 280 -13.22 -22.20 -43.61
N LEU A 281 -12.67 -22.90 -44.59
CA LEU A 281 -11.29 -22.85 -45.10
C LEU A 281 -10.25 -23.72 -44.38
N ARG A 282 -10.58 -25.00 -44.24
CA ARG A 282 -9.61 -26.09 -44.42
C ARG A 282 -9.86 -26.75 -45.76
N ASN A 283 -9.09 -26.40 -46.79
CA ASN A 283 -8.61 -27.26 -47.88
C ASN A 283 -8.24 -26.46 -49.12
N ARG A 284 -6.93 -26.42 -49.41
CA ARG A 284 -6.27 -26.63 -50.71
C ARG A 284 -5.01 -25.77 -50.80
N SER A 285 -3.87 -26.36 -50.48
CA SER A 285 -2.81 -26.47 -51.49
C SER A 285 -1.75 -27.48 -51.01
N LYS A 286 -1.87 -28.70 -51.52
CA LYS A 286 -0.75 -29.61 -51.77
C LYS A 286 -0.92 -30.07 -53.21
N ARG A 287 -0.29 -29.36 -54.14
CA ARG A 287 0.37 -29.82 -55.37
C ARG A 287 0.82 -28.62 -56.17
#